data_AF-A0A8T3M4W5-F1
#
_entry.id   AF-A0A8T3M4W5-F1
#
_cell.length_a   1.000
_cell.length_b   1.000
_cell.length_c   1.000
_cell.angle_alpha   90.00
_cell.angle_beta   90.00
_cell.angle_gamma   90.00
#
_symmetry.space_group_name_H-M   'P 1'
#
loop_
_entity.id
_entity.type
_entity.pdbx_description
1 polymer ?
#
loop_
_entity_poly.entity_id
_entity_poly.type
_entity_poly.pdbx_seq_one_letter_code
_entity_poly.pdbx_strand_id
1 'polypeptide(L)' 'IDSWGIALRDIDTGLIDFPALATGRPIWLCWRLGEGDIAWWHEVKDGFGGRRALADLE' A
#
# COMPACT_ATOMS: atom_id res chain seq x y z
N ILE A 1 -4.68 14.40 4.54
CA ILE A 1 -4.04 13.40 3.67
C ILE A 1 -2.53 13.44 3.90
N ASP A 2 -1.86 14.57 3.63
CA ASP A 2 -0.41 14.68 3.84
C ASP A 2 0.07 14.45 5.28
N SER A 3 -0.72 14.83 6.29
CA SER A 3 -0.37 14.60 7.70
C SER A 3 -0.40 13.14 8.13
N TRP A 4 -1.00 12.25 7.34
CA TRP A 4 -1.13 10.82 7.64
C TRP A 4 -0.13 9.96 6.85
N GLY A 5 0.69 10.59 5.99
CA GLY A 5 1.64 9.89 5.13
C GLY A 5 0.98 9.09 4.00
N ILE A 6 -0.31 9.30 3.74
CA ILE A 6 -1.02 8.63 2.64
C ILE A 6 -0.58 9.24 1.31
N ALA A 7 -0.13 8.40 0.39
CA ALA A 7 0.30 8.79 -0.94
C ALA A 7 -0.78 8.44 -1.98
N LEU A 8 -1.28 9.44 -2.71
CA LEU A 8 -2.07 9.21 -3.92
C LEU A 8 -1.11 8.79 -5.04
N ARG A 9 -1.27 7.57 -5.55
CA ARG A 9 -0.41 7.02 -6.61
C ARG A 9 -0.98 7.24 -7.99
N ASP A 10 -2.28 7.04 -8.13
CA ASP A 10 -2.99 7.23 -9.38
C ASP A 10 -4.42 7.68 -9.09
N ILE A 11 -4.77 8.85 -9.60
CA ILE A 11 -6.07 9.48 -9.40
C ILE A 11 -7.16 8.85 -10.26
N ASP A 12 -6.82 8.38 -11.46
CA ASP A 12 -7.79 7.85 -12.42
C ASP A 12 -8.33 6.51 -11.95
N THR A 13 -7.47 5.71 -11.30
CA THR A 13 -7.85 4.42 -10.71
C THR A 13 -8.18 4.51 -9.22
N GLY A 14 -7.95 5.65 -8.58
CA GLY A 14 -8.16 5.85 -7.15
C GLY A 14 -7.22 4.99 -6.29
N LEU A 15 -5.99 4.80 -6.75
CA LEU A 15 -4.97 4.03 -6.07
C LEU A 15 -4.24 4.89 -5.03
N ILE A 16 -4.24 4.42 -3.80
CA ILE A 16 -3.53 5.03 -2.68
C ILE A 16 -2.63 4.02 -2.00
N ASP A 17 -1.53 4.53 -1.45
CA ASP A 17 -0.71 3.81 -0.50
C ASP A 17 -0.76 4.50 0.86
N PHE A 18 -0.73 3.72 1.92
CA PHE A 18 -0.61 4.23 3.29
C PHE A 18 0.45 3.44 4.07
N PRO A 19 1.22 4.11 4.92
CA PRO A 19 2.34 3.50 5.60
C PRO A 19 1.84 2.53 6.67
N ALA A 20 2.52 1.40 6.80
CA ALA A 20 2.25 0.43 7.85
C ALA A 20 3.55 -0.19 8.38
N LEU A 21 3.43 -0.86 9.52
CA LEU A 21 4.50 -1.66 10.11
C LEU A 21 4.08 -3.13 10.13
N ALA A 22 4.92 -3.97 9.54
CA ALA A 22 4.75 -5.42 9.53
C ALA A 22 5.99 -6.06 10.14
N THR A 23 5.84 -6.84 11.20
CA THR A 23 6.98 -7.55 11.82
C THR A 23 8.15 -6.60 12.17
N GLY A 24 7.84 -5.36 12.56
CA GLY A 24 8.82 -4.31 12.89
C GLY A 24 9.48 -3.62 11.69
N ARG A 25 9.08 -3.95 10.45
CA ARG A 25 9.59 -3.33 9.21
C ARG A 25 8.55 -2.38 8.61
N PRO A 26 8.96 -1.22 8.04
CA PRO A 26 8.05 -0.34 7.33
C PRO A 26 7.69 -0.95 5.96
N ILE A 27 6.40 -0.92 5.64
CA ILE A 27 5.83 -1.33 4.35
C ILE A 27 4.80 -0.30 3.88
N TRP A 28 4.39 -0.41 2.62
CA TRP A 28 3.21 0.30 2.11
C TRP A 28 2.07 -0.68 1.93
N LEU A 29 0.91 -0.34 2.46
CA LEU A 29 -0.35 -1.00 2.11
C LEU A 29 -0.98 -0.27 0.94
N CYS A 30 -1.48 -1.02 -0.04
CA CYS A 30 -2.01 -0.49 -1.28
C CYS A 30 -3.49 -0.80 -1.37
N TRP A 31 -4.30 0.22 -1.65
CA TRP A 31 -5.72 0.05 -1.88
C TRP A 31 -6.15 0.82 -3.12
N ARG A 32 -7.01 0.20 -3.92
CA ARG A 32 -7.60 0.82 -5.11
C ARG A 32 -9.10 1.01 -4.92
N LEU A 33 -9.62 2.12 -5.42
CA LEU A 33 -11.06 2.38 -5.43
C LEU A 33 -11.84 1.19 -6.02
N GLY A 34 -12.80 0.68 -5.23
CA GLY A 34 -13.59 -0.51 -5.56
C GLY A 34 -13.09 -1.82 -4.95
N GLU A 35 -11.90 -1.86 -4.35
CA GLU A 35 -11.48 -2.97 -3.48
C GLU A 35 -12.25 -2.90 -2.15
N GLY A 36 -12.77 -4.05 -1.67
CA GLY A 36 -13.50 -4.11 -0.40
C GLY A 36 -12.57 -3.93 0.81
N ASP A 37 -11.54 -4.78 0.87
CA ASP A 37 -10.52 -4.77 1.91
C ASP A 37 -9.13 -4.49 1.35
N ILE A 38 -8.22 -4.10 2.23
CA ILE A 38 -6.80 -3.94 1.92
C ILE A 38 -6.18 -5.34 1.79
N ALA A 39 -5.90 -5.76 0.57
CA ALA A 39 -5.39 -7.10 0.27
C ALA A 39 -3.95 -7.10 -0.25
N TRP A 40 -3.31 -5.92 -0.34
CA TRP A 40 -2.06 -5.77 -1.06
C TRP A 40 -1.08 -4.86 -0.32
N TRP A 41 0.20 -5.15 -0.49
CA TRP A 41 1.29 -4.37 0.06
C TRP A 41 2.50 -4.35 -0.88
N HIS A 42 3.46 -3.47 -0.63
CA HIS A 42 4.79 -3.57 -1.21
C HIS A 42 5.86 -3.04 -0.24
N GLU A 43 7.10 -3.44 -0.46
CA GLU A 43 8.25 -2.90 0.27
C GLU A 43 8.43 -1.40 -0.05
N VAL A 44 8.89 -0.63 0.93
CA VAL A 44 9.18 0.82 0.75
C VAL A 44 10.18 1.06 -0.39
N LYS A 45 11.03 0.08 -0.68
CA LYS A 45 12.11 0.15 -1.67
C LYS A 45 11.72 -0.38 -3.06
N ASP A 46 10.70 -1.23 -3.15
CA ASP A 46 10.35 -1.93 -4.41
C ASP A 46 9.51 -1.06 -5.37
N GLY A 47 8.96 0.06 -4.88
CA GLY A 47 8.05 0.90 -5.65
C GLY A 47 6.76 0.15 -6.06
N PHE A 48 6.01 0.73 -6.99
CA PHE A 48 4.65 0.26 -7.32
C PHE A 48 4.61 -1.12 -8.00
N GLY A 49 5.67 -1.50 -8.74
CA GLY A 49 5.73 -2.79 -9.43
C GLY A 49 5.90 -4.02 -8.52
N GLY A 50 6.18 -3.81 -7.23
CA GLY A 50 6.39 -4.86 -6.24
C GLY A 50 5.17 -5.25 -5.42
N ARG A 51 3.94 -4.99 -5.92
CA ARG A 51 2.69 -5.28 -5.19
C ARG A 51 2.56 -6.80 -4.96
N ARG A 52 2.47 -7.20 -3.70
CA ARG A 52 2.32 -8.58 -3.21
C ARG A 52 1.04 -8.71 -2.39
N ALA A 53 0.47 -9.91 -2.31
CA ALA A 53 -0.71 -10.11 -1.50
C ALA A 53 -0.35 -9.96 -0.01
N LEU A 54 -1.25 -9.36 0.76
CA LEU A 54 -1.08 -9.21 2.21
C LEU A 54 -1.00 -10.57 2.91
N ALA A 55 -1.60 -11.61 2.34
CA ALA A 55 -1.49 -12.97 2.82
C ALA A 55 -0.07 -13.56 2.71
N ASP A 56 0.79 -13.00 1.84
CA ASP A 56 2.18 -13.43 1.66
C ASP A 56 3.16 -12.66 2.57
N LEU A 57 2.64 -11.81 3.46
CA LEU A 57 3.44 -11.01 4.37
C LEU A 57 3.87 -11.88 5.57
N GLU A 58 5.16 -12.18 5.66
CA GLU A 58 5.79 -12.93 6.76
C GLU A 58 5.98 -12.14 8.07
#